data_AF-A0A9E3I3S0-F1
#
_entry.id   AF-A0A9E3I3S0-F1
#
_cell.length_a   1.000
_cell.length_b   1.000
_cell.length_c   1.000
_cell.angle_alpha   90.00
_cell.angle_beta   90.00
_cell.angle_gamma   90.00
#
_symmetry.space_group_name_H-M   'P 1'
#
loop_
_entity.id
_entity.type
_entity.pdbx_description
1 polymer ?
#
loop_
_entity_poly.entity_id
_entity_poly.type
_entity_poly.pdbx_seq_one_letter_code
_entity_poly.pdbx_strand_id
1 'polypeptide(L)'
;MKRLLTICTIVTMTIAIVANAATLKDKEPSIFYSAAHYLTGQPIKVGYDIFGYNYQAHMFNGSYYNSYAGGAGFPPYEGDDDSYLTANPTAANHWAWPYRNVDLSMKWNDAWLSNQDNDGDGKLDRHYGYPTYTNSGAWLTNHMSGSDEIMVNDKLKKAHWTYFTKIVTPSDSANKVANVWYDADGVEIGPEIWGAFATVQTVENDPFYGIHGKQYGSPAGPGFGKYSPTQLDELVATGQLDPQKANDIEDSGGAAE
;
A
#
# COMPACT_ATOMS: atom_id res chain seq x y z
N MET A 1 45.38 -42.77 45.97
CA MET A 1 45.52 -41.73 44.93
C MET A 1 44.16 -41.52 44.26
N LYS A 2 43.35 -40.56 44.74
CA LYS A 2 42.06 -40.20 44.14
C LYS A 2 42.30 -39.01 43.22
N ARG A 3 42.14 -39.20 41.90
CA ARG A 3 42.23 -38.11 40.91
C ARG A 3 40.87 -37.44 40.81
N LEU A 4 40.80 -36.19 41.25
CA LEU A 4 39.61 -35.33 41.16
C LEU A 4 39.58 -34.74 39.74
N LEU A 5 38.54 -35.07 38.97
CA LEU A 5 38.33 -34.53 37.62
C LEU A 5 37.42 -33.30 37.73
N THR A 6 37.99 -32.09 37.63
CA THR A 6 37.23 -30.83 37.61
C THR A 6 36.68 -30.61 36.20
N ILE A 7 35.36 -30.74 36.03
CA ILE A 7 34.65 -30.42 34.79
C ILE A 7 34.32 -28.92 34.84
N CYS A 8 35.09 -28.10 34.12
CA CYS A 8 34.75 -26.70 33.86
C CYS A 8 33.66 -26.64 32.79
N THR A 9 32.42 -26.40 33.20
CA THR A 9 31.30 -26.13 32.29
C THR A 9 31.41 -24.68 31.82
N ILE A 10 31.88 -24.46 30.59
CA ILE A 10 31.89 -23.15 29.96
C ILE A 10 30.46 -22.85 29.49
N VAL A 11 29.77 -21.99 30.21
CA VAL A 11 28.48 -21.42 29.78
C VAL A 11 28.79 -20.30 28.79
N THR A 12 28.73 -20.60 27.50
CA THR A 12 28.75 -19.58 26.45
C THR A 12 27.40 -18.87 26.43
N MET A 13 27.32 -17.72 27.07
CA MET A 13 26.16 -16.82 27.01
C MET A 13 26.21 -16.08 25.67
N THR A 14 25.54 -16.61 24.65
CA THR A 14 25.34 -15.91 23.38
C THR A 14 24.38 -14.74 23.62
N ILE A 15 24.92 -13.53 23.65
CA ILE A 15 24.14 -12.29 23.58
C ILE A 15 23.66 -12.18 22.14
N ALA A 16 22.38 -12.46 21.89
CA ALA A 16 21.74 -12.10 20.65
C ALA A 16 21.64 -10.56 20.61
N ILE A 17 22.48 -9.94 19.78
CA ILE A 17 22.33 -8.53 19.44
C ILE A 17 21.10 -8.48 18.53
N VAL A 18 19.96 -8.04 19.07
CA VAL A 18 18.79 -7.73 18.26
C VAL A 18 19.15 -6.45 17.49
N ALA A 19 19.40 -6.57 16.19
CA ALA A 19 19.54 -5.39 15.34
C ALA A 19 18.18 -4.69 15.30
N ASN A 20 18.15 -3.40 15.68
CA ASN A 20 16.94 -2.60 15.52
C ASN A 20 16.70 -2.36 14.03
N ALA A 21 15.45 -2.53 13.60
CA ALA A 21 15.03 -2.23 12.23
C ALA A 21 15.31 -0.77 11.87
N ALA A 22 15.74 -0.54 10.64
CA ALA A 22 15.96 0.80 10.13
C ALA A 22 14.61 1.50 9.88
N THR A 23 14.55 2.80 10.16
CA THR A 23 13.34 3.59 9.99
C THR A 23 13.62 4.90 9.26
N LEU A 24 12.59 5.48 8.65
CA LEU A 24 12.69 6.80 8.03
C LEU A 24 13.08 7.94 9.01
N LYS A 25 13.04 7.70 10.33
CA LYS A 25 13.39 8.68 11.37
C LYS A 25 14.85 8.58 11.81
N ASP A 26 15.60 7.61 11.29
CA ASP A 26 16.98 7.38 11.71
C ASP A 26 17.84 8.60 11.37
N LYS A 27 18.77 8.93 12.28
CA LYS A 27 19.62 10.12 12.16
C LYS A 27 20.52 10.07 10.91
N GLU A 28 21.03 8.88 10.61
CA GLU A 28 21.75 8.59 9.37
C GLU A 28 20.81 7.79 8.47
N PRO A 29 20.49 8.26 7.25
CA PRO A 29 19.52 7.58 6.41
C PRO A 29 20.09 6.28 5.84
N SER A 30 19.32 5.21 5.99
CA SER A 30 19.65 3.84 5.52
C SER A 30 18.72 3.35 4.41
N ILE A 31 17.60 4.04 4.18
CA ILE A 31 16.56 3.65 3.21
C ILE A 31 16.57 4.61 2.03
N PHE A 32 16.71 4.07 0.81
CA PHE A 32 16.91 4.85 -0.41
C PHE A 32 15.90 4.48 -1.49
N TYR A 33 15.67 5.42 -2.42
CA TYR A 33 14.90 5.11 -3.62
C TYR A 33 15.61 4.05 -4.46
N SER A 34 14.81 3.17 -5.08
CA SER A 34 15.32 2.10 -5.94
C SER A 34 16.15 2.62 -7.12
N ALA A 35 17.01 1.78 -7.68
CA ALA A 35 17.94 2.15 -8.75
C ALA A 35 17.26 2.71 -10.02
N ALA A 36 16.03 2.28 -10.31
CA ALA A 36 15.25 2.73 -11.46
C ALA A 36 14.47 4.04 -11.20
N HIS A 37 14.43 4.50 -9.95
CA HIS A 37 13.63 5.66 -9.56
C HIS A 37 14.27 6.97 -10.01
N TYR A 38 13.47 8.00 -10.31
CA TYR A 38 13.95 9.34 -10.64
C TYR A 38 14.85 9.95 -9.55
N LEU A 39 14.54 9.66 -8.28
CA LEU A 39 15.32 10.06 -7.11
C LEU A 39 16.36 9.02 -6.67
N THR A 40 16.81 8.14 -7.58
CA THR A 40 17.80 7.09 -7.29
C THR A 40 19.00 7.64 -6.50
N GLY A 41 19.42 6.89 -5.47
CA GLY A 41 20.52 7.26 -4.57
C GLY A 41 20.18 8.35 -3.55
N GLN A 42 19.00 8.97 -3.61
CA GLN A 42 18.53 9.87 -2.55
C GLN A 42 17.86 9.07 -1.43
N PRO A 43 18.02 9.49 -0.16
CA PRO A 43 17.31 8.87 0.94
C PRO A 43 15.81 9.20 0.87
N ILE A 44 14.97 8.25 1.27
CA ILE A 44 13.55 8.50 1.46
C ILE A 44 13.39 9.38 2.70
N LYS A 45 12.64 10.49 2.56
CA LYS A 45 12.46 11.48 3.63
C LYS A 45 11.12 11.30 4.32
N VAL A 46 11.03 11.78 5.56
CA VAL A 46 9.75 11.99 6.25
C VAL A 46 8.92 13.08 5.56
N GLY A 47 7.60 12.97 5.67
CA GLY A 47 6.66 13.88 4.99
C GLY A 47 6.44 13.52 3.52
N TYR A 48 5.82 14.44 2.79
CA TYR A 48 5.58 14.26 1.36
C TYR A 48 6.85 14.45 0.53
N ASP A 49 7.11 13.53 -0.39
CA ASP A 49 8.08 13.70 -1.46
C ASP A 49 7.52 14.55 -2.62
N ILE A 50 8.34 14.76 -3.65
CA ILE A 50 7.95 15.56 -4.82
C ILE A 50 6.90 14.89 -5.72
N PHE A 51 6.61 13.60 -5.50
CA PHE A 51 5.58 12.86 -6.25
C PHE A 51 4.25 12.81 -5.49
N GLY A 52 4.26 13.10 -4.19
CA GLY A 52 3.07 13.07 -3.33
C GLY A 52 3.02 11.85 -2.40
N TYR A 53 4.10 11.07 -2.27
CA TYR A 53 4.17 9.99 -1.28
C TYR A 53 4.60 10.52 0.08
N ASN A 54 3.86 10.13 1.13
CA ASN A 54 4.27 10.24 2.52
C ASN A 54 4.31 8.84 3.13
N TYR A 55 5.48 8.19 2.99
CA TYR A 55 5.70 6.82 3.45
C TYR A 55 5.52 6.66 4.96
N GLN A 56 5.92 7.67 5.74
CA GLN A 56 5.74 7.66 7.20
C GLN A 56 4.26 7.64 7.60
N ALA A 57 3.41 8.38 6.88
CA ALA A 57 1.98 8.48 7.16
C ALA A 57 1.14 7.43 6.43
N HIS A 58 1.77 6.57 5.61
CA HIS A 58 1.11 5.62 4.73
C HIS A 58 0.06 6.27 3.82
N MET A 59 0.44 7.39 3.20
CA MET A 59 -0.46 8.20 2.38
C MET A 59 0.18 8.63 1.07
N PHE A 60 -0.66 8.75 0.04
CA PHE A 60 -0.33 9.41 -1.21
C PHE A 60 -1.37 10.49 -1.50
N ASN A 61 -0.92 11.62 -2.02
CA ASN A 61 -1.80 12.67 -2.53
C ASN A 61 -1.13 13.39 -3.71
N GLY A 62 -1.69 13.27 -4.90
CA GLY A 62 -1.15 13.85 -6.13
C GLY A 62 -1.88 13.33 -7.36
N SER A 63 -1.31 13.53 -8.55
CA SER A 63 -1.88 12.94 -9.75
C SER A 63 -1.70 11.42 -9.78
N TYR A 64 -2.64 10.72 -10.41
CA TYR A 64 -2.55 9.26 -10.58
C TYR A 64 -1.24 8.87 -11.27
N TYR A 65 -0.83 9.61 -12.30
CA TYR A 65 0.44 9.37 -12.99
C TYR A 65 1.65 9.51 -12.06
N ASN A 66 1.67 10.48 -11.14
CA ASN A 66 2.78 10.66 -10.20
C ASN A 66 2.96 9.49 -9.23
N SER A 67 1.92 8.70 -8.97
CA SER A 67 2.07 7.48 -8.18
C SER A 67 2.97 6.43 -8.85
N TYR A 68 3.21 6.53 -10.16
CA TYR A 68 4.08 5.62 -10.92
C TYR A 68 5.28 6.30 -11.59
N ALA A 69 5.20 7.61 -11.88
CA ALA A 69 6.20 8.35 -12.65
C ALA A 69 7.62 8.19 -12.09
N GLY A 70 7.79 8.37 -10.78
CA GLY A 70 9.08 8.27 -10.12
C GLY A 70 9.72 6.91 -10.30
N GLY A 71 8.97 5.82 -10.11
CA GLY A 71 9.46 4.44 -10.31
C GLY A 71 9.78 4.09 -11.76
N ALA A 72 9.16 4.79 -12.71
CA ALA A 72 9.46 4.69 -14.14
C ALA A 72 10.61 5.61 -14.58
N GLY A 73 11.25 6.32 -13.65
CA GLY A 73 12.39 7.21 -13.92
C GLY A 73 12.01 8.59 -14.45
N PHE A 74 10.73 8.97 -14.40
CA PHE A 74 10.25 10.28 -14.85
C PHE A 74 10.17 11.29 -13.69
N PRO A 75 10.37 12.60 -13.95
CA PRO A 75 10.10 13.65 -12.96
C PRO A 75 8.59 13.74 -12.63
N PRO A 76 8.17 14.38 -11.53
CA PRO A 76 6.76 14.58 -11.25
C PRO A 76 6.09 15.43 -12.34
N TYR A 77 4.87 15.06 -12.70
CA TYR A 77 3.99 15.84 -13.58
C TYR A 77 3.26 16.91 -12.75
N GLU A 78 3.24 18.13 -13.26
CA GLU A 78 2.71 19.33 -12.57
C GLU A 78 1.54 20.01 -13.32
N GLY A 79 0.96 19.36 -14.34
CA GLY A 79 -0.24 19.86 -15.02
C GLY A 79 -0.04 20.50 -16.40
N ASP A 80 1.18 20.55 -16.93
CA ASP A 80 1.49 21.06 -18.27
C ASP A 80 1.97 19.93 -19.19
N ASP A 81 1.08 19.46 -20.05
CA ASP A 81 1.34 18.35 -20.98
C ASP A 81 2.42 18.68 -22.00
N ASP A 82 2.36 19.87 -22.61
CA ASP A 82 3.22 20.25 -23.73
C ASP A 82 4.65 20.40 -23.25
N SER A 83 4.85 21.11 -22.13
CA SER A 83 6.17 21.27 -21.52
C SER A 83 6.72 19.93 -21.03
N TYR A 84 5.86 19.11 -20.40
CA TYR A 84 6.30 17.83 -19.82
C TYR A 84 6.69 16.81 -20.90
N LEU A 85 5.90 16.66 -21.97
CA LEU A 85 6.20 15.74 -23.07
C LEU A 85 7.35 16.24 -23.95
N THR A 86 7.56 17.54 -24.05
CA THR A 86 8.76 18.10 -24.70
C THR A 86 10.03 17.66 -23.96
N ALA A 87 10.01 17.69 -22.63
CA ALA A 87 11.14 17.24 -21.81
C ALA A 87 11.23 15.71 -21.66
N ASN A 88 10.10 15.00 -21.70
CA ASN A 88 9.98 13.57 -21.42
C ASN A 88 9.11 12.85 -22.46
N PRO A 89 9.52 12.78 -23.74
CA PRO A 89 8.65 12.32 -24.82
C PRO A 89 8.18 10.87 -24.69
N THR A 90 8.93 10.03 -23.95
CA THR A 90 8.56 8.63 -23.71
C THR A 90 7.50 8.47 -22.62
N ALA A 91 7.19 9.51 -21.83
CA ALA A 91 6.14 9.47 -20.81
C ALA A 91 4.77 9.16 -21.42
N ALA A 92 4.51 9.63 -22.64
CA ALA A 92 3.26 9.34 -23.36
C ALA A 92 3.01 7.84 -23.59
N ASN A 93 4.07 7.02 -23.59
CA ASN A 93 3.97 5.57 -23.75
C ASN A 93 3.75 4.84 -22.41
N HIS A 94 3.89 5.54 -21.28
CA HIS A 94 3.64 4.96 -19.98
C HIS A 94 2.13 4.75 -19.80
N TRP A 95 1.73 3.55 -19.39
CA TRP A 95 0.31 3.15 -19.28
C TRP A 95 -0.51 4.06 -18.36
N ALA A 96 0.12 4.72 -17.39
CA ALA A 96 -0.53 5.65 -16.46
C ALA A 96 -0.71 7.08 -17.00
N TRP A 97 -0.05 7.45 -18.11
CA TRP A 97 -0.10 8.79 -18.69
C TRP A 97 -1.51 9.29 -19.05
N PRO A 98 -2.44 8.45 -19.56
CA PRO A 98 -3.82 8.85 -19.78
C PRO A 98 -4.52 9.37 -18.52
N TYR A 99 -4.06 8.95 -17.33
CA TYR A 99 -4.63 9.32 -16.03
C TYR A 99 -3.88 10.48 -15.35
N ARG A 100 -2.98 11.18 -16.04
CA ARG A 100 -2.17 12.28 -15.43
C ARG A 100 -2.98 13.43 -14.85
N ASN A 101 -4.21 13.62 -15.31
CA ASN A 101 -5.14 14.65 -14.84
C ASN A 101 -6.16 14.12 -13.82
N VAL A 102 -6.02 12.86 -13.40
CA VAL A 102 -6.82 12.27 -12.33
C VAL A 102 -6.12 12.56 -11.01
N ASP A 103 -6.83 13.20 -10.09
CA ASP A 103 -6.38 13.36 -8.71
C ASP A 103 -6.53 12.03 -7.99
N LEU A 104 -5.51 11.64 -7.24
CA LEU A 104 -5.43 10.38 -6.52
C LEU A 104 -5.02 10.63 -5.07
N SER A 105 -5.84 10.14 -4.15
CA SER A 105 -5.49 9.99 -2.74
C SER A 105 -5.52 8.52 -2.34
N MET A 106 -4.44 8.05 -1.72
CA MET A 106 -4.35 6.69 -1.19
C MET A 106 -4.00 6.69 0.29
N LYS A 107 -4.44 5.65 0.97
CA LYS A 107 -4.04 5.30 2.33
C LYS A 107 -3.83 3.80 2.42
N TRP A 108 -2.85 3.35 3.19
CA TRP A 108 -2.52 1.93 3.34
C TRP A 108 -2.02 1.61 4.75
N ASN A 109 -1.77 0.33 5.04
CA ASN A 109 -1.08 -0.13 6.26
C ASN A 109 0.35 -0.63 5.98
N ASP A 110 1.14 -0.87 7.02
CA ASP A 110 2.51 -1.36 6.88
C ASP A 110 2.62 -2.69 6.11
N ALA A 111 1.59 -3.55 6.17
CA ALA A 111 1.54 -4.76 5.36
C ALA A 111 1.51 -4.46 3.84
N TRP A 112 0.91 -3.34 3.42
CA TRP A 112 0.96 -2.91 2.02
C TRP A 112 2.36 -2.40 1.65
N LEU A 113 2.84 -1.41 2.41
CA LEU A 113 4.15 -0.79 2.28
C LEU A 113 4.51 -0.13 3.61
N SER A 114 5.50 -0.72 4.29
CA SER A 114 6.04 -0.29 5.58
C SER A 114 6.79 1.03 5.48
N ASN A 115 6.98 1.70 6.62
CA ASN A 115 7.92 2.80 6.78
C ASN A 115 9.30 2.36 7.33
N GLN A 116 9.57 1.05 7.30
CA GLN A 116 10.75 0.41 7.90
C GLN A 116 11.44 -0.51 6.89
N ASP A 117 12.71 -0.76 7.16
CA ASP A 117 13.55 -1.77 6.53
C ASP A 117 13.95 -2.76 7.63
N ASN A 118 13.21 -3.87 7.74
CA ASN A 118 13.43 -4.91 8.74
C ASN A 118 14.40 -5.98 8.23
N ASP A 119 14.53 -6.18 6.92
CA ASP A 119 15.41 -7.21 6.34
C ASP A 119 16.82 -6.69 5.99
N GLY A 120 17.03 -5.37 6.09
CA GLY A 120 18.31 -4.70 5.90
C GLY A 120 18.69 -4.54 4.43
N ASP A 121 17.75 -4.62 3.50
CA ASP A 121 18.00 -4.51 2.06
C ASP A 121 18.08 -3.05 1.55
N GLY A 122 17.91 -2.08 2.43
CA GLY A 122 17.93 -0.65 2.16
C GLY A 122 16.64 -0.12 1.52
N LYS A 123 15.55 -0.90 1.53
CA LYS A 123 14.24 -0.54 0.97
C LYS A 123 13.15 -0.66 2.02
N LEU A 124 12.02 -0.02 1.71
CA LEU A 124 10.81 -0.17 2.52
C LEU A 124 10.25 -1.58 2.35
N ASP A 125 9.99 -2.25 3.46
CA ASP A 125 9.40 -3.58 3.45
C ASP A 125 7.99 -3.55 2.84
N ARG A 126 7.67 -4.63 2.15
CA ARG A 126 6.29 -4.94 1.74
C ARG A 126 5.84 -6.19 2.46
N HIS A 127 4.52 -6.37 2.57
CA HIS A 127 3.87 -7.60 3.05
C HIS A 127 4.56 -8.17 4.29
N TYR A 128 5.01 -7.33 5.24
CA TYR A 128 5.76 -7.74 6.43
C TYR A 128 6.85 -8.83 6.22
N GLY A 129 7.51 -8.83 5.06
CA GLY A 129 8.51 -9.86 4.72
C GLY A 129 7.94 -11.25 4.38
N TYR A 130 6.61 -11.43 4.30
CA TYR A 130 5.98 -12.63 3.74
C TYR A 130 6.44 -12.85 2.28
N PRO A 131 6.35 -14.06 1.71
CA PRO A 131 6.70 -14.27 0.31
C PRO A 131 5.79 -13.54 -0.68
N THR A 132 4.55 -13.21 -0.26
CA THR A 132 3.51 -12.59 -1.07
C THR A 132 2.60 -11.72 -0.21
N TYR A 133 1.76 -10.90 -0.83
CA TYR A 133 0.70 -10.17 -0.12
C TYR A 133 -0.36 -11.08 0.52
N THR A 134 -0.64 -12.26 -0.03
CA THR A 134 -1.62 -13.20 0.54
C THR A 134 -1.34 -13.45 2.02
N ASN A 135 -2.37 -13.34 2.85
CA ASN A 135 -2.31 -13.50 4.32
C ASN A 135 -1.45 -12.44 5.07
N SER A 136 -0.91 -11.43 4.39
CA SER A 136 -0.11 -10.38 5.07
C SER A 136 -0.96 -9.32 5.78
N GLY A 137 -2.28 -9.32 5.54
CA GLY A 137 -3.21 -8.31 6.04
C GLY A 137 -3.07 -6.95 5.37
N ALA A 138 -2.39 -6.89 4.22
CA ALA A 138 -2.28 -5.69 3.41
C ALA A 138 -3.65 -5.17 2.97
N TRP A 139 -3.86 -3.87 3.13
CA TRP A 139 -5.00 -3.18 2.58
C TRP A 139 -4.60 -1.80 2.03
N LEU A 140 -5.43 -1.30 1.11
CA LEU A 140 -5.28 0.03 0.54
C LEU A 140 -6.66 0.63 0.26
N THR A 141 -6.81 1.93 0.49
CA THR A 141 -7.89 2.74 -0.09
C THR A 141 -7.35 3.48 -1.29
N ASN A 142 -8.13 3.53 -2.37
CA ASN A 142 -7.84 4.33 -3.54
C ASN A 142 -9.03 5.26 -3.79
N HIS A 143 -8.80 6.57 -3.71
CA HIS A 143 -9.79 7.61 -3.98
C HIS A 143 -9.32 8.45 -5.17
N MET A 144 -10.07 8.39 -6.25
CA MET A 144 -9.81 9.12 -7.47
C MET A 144 -10.89 10.18 -7.70
N SER A 145 -10.51 11.31 -8.27
CA SER A 145 -11.43 12.30 -8.79
C SER A 145 -10.92 12.93 -10.08
N GLY A 146 -11.85 13.41 -10.89
CA GLY A 146 -11.53 14.05 -12.13
C GLY A 146 -12.71 14.83 -12.68
N SER A 147 -12.56 15.32 -13.91
CA SER A 147 -13.65 15.93 -14.64
C SER A 147 -13.59 15.54 -16.09
N ASP A 148 -14.73 15.10 -16.61
CA ASP A 148 -14.89 14.80 -18.02
C ASP A 148 -15.60 15.96 -18.71
N GLU A 149 -15.38 16.08 -20.02
CA GLU A 149 -16.05 17.05 -20.88
C GLU A 149 -16.66 16.32 -22.08
N ILE A 150 -17.99 16.38 -22.21
CA ILE A 150 -18.73 15.74 -23.30
C ILE A 150 -19.64 16.73 -24.02
N MET A 151 -19.90 16.49 -25.30
CA MET A 151 -20.85 17.27 -26.08
C MET A 151 -22.27 16.71 -25.90
N VAL A 152 -23.18 17.52 -25.37
CA VAL A 152 -24.61 17.19 -25.25
C VAL A 152 -25.43 18.26 -25.96
N ASN A 153 -26.13 17.88 -27.02
CA ASN A 153 -26.93 18.80 -27.85
C ASN A 153 -26.13 20.04 -28.29
N ASP A 154 -24.95 19.81 -28.91
CA ASP A 154 -24.02 20.84 -29.39
C ASP A 154 -23.48 21.80 -28.32
N LYS A 155 -23.60 21.43 -27.03
CA LYS A 155 -23.04 22.18 -25.91
C LYS A 155 -22.05 21.34 -25.15
N LEU A 156 -20.88 21.90 -24.89
CA LEU A 156 -19.90 21.31 -23.98
C LEU A 156 -20.50 21.26 -22.57
N LYS A 157 -20.52 20.07 -21.98
CA LYS A 157 -20.87 19.83 -20.60
C LYS A 157 -19.65 19.29 -19.88
N LYS A 158 -19.40 19.82 -18.69
CA LYS A 158 -18.38 19.34 -17.78
C LYS A 158 -19.06 18.72 -16.57
N ALA A 159 -18.61 17.55 -16.16
CA ALA A 159 -19.06 16.93 -14.92
C ALA A 159 -17.85 16.42 -14.14
N HIS A 160 -17.92 16.61 -12.84
CA HIS A 160 -16.96 16.05 -11.90
C HIS A 160 -17.40 14.63 -11.52
N TRP A 161 -16.44 13.72 -11.44
CA TRP A 161 -16.67 12.35 -10.99
C TRP A 161 -15.76 12.00 -9.81
N THR A 162 -16.21 11.04 -9.00
CA THR A 162 -15.41 10.43 -7.93
C THR A 162 -15.50 8.92 -7.99
N TYR A 163 -14.39 8.26 -7.69
CA TYR A 163 -14.31 6.81 -7.54
C TYR A 163 -13.53 6.48 -6.28
N PHE A 164 -14.08 5.62 -5.44
CA PHE A 164 -13.45 5.16 -4.21
C PHE A 164 -13.51 3.64 -4.14
N THR A 165 -12.37 3.00 -3.87
CA THR A 165 -12.31 1.56 -3.62
C THR A 165 -11.48 1.22 -2.39
N LYS A 166 -11.91 0.16 -1.70
CA LYS A 166 -11.15 -0.52 -0.65
C LYS A 166 -10.75 -1.89 -1.14
N ILE A 167 -9.48 -2.21 -0.99
CA ILE A 167 -8.95 -3.53 -1.32
C ILE A 167 -8.24 -4.12 -0.12
N VAL A 168 -8.32 -5.44 0.00
CA VAL A 168 -7.66 -6.21 1.07
C VAL A 168 -7.02 -7.44 0.47
N THR A 169 -5.99 -7.95 1.12
CA THR A 169 -5.49 -9.29 0.81
C THR A 169 -6.37 -10.35 1.49
N PRO A 170 -6.79 -11.40 0.77
CA PRO A 170 -7.46 -12.55 1.38
C PRO A 170 -6.52 -13.34 2.30
N SER A 171 -7.10 -14.12 3.23
CA SER A 171 -6.35 -15.11 4.03
C SER A 171 -5.81 -16.24 3.14
N ASP A 172 -4.88 -17.03 3.69
CA ASP A 172 -4.38 -18.24 3.04
C ASP A 172 -5.44 -19.35 2.87
N SER A 173 -6.47 -19.33 3.72
CA SER A 173 -7.63 -20.22 3.66
C SER A 173 -8.68 -19.80 2.62
N ALA A 174 -8.57 -18.59 2.06
CA ALA A 174 -9.50 -18.09 1.06
C ALA A 174 -9.28 -18.76 -0.30
N ASN A 175 -10.38 -19.00 -1.02
CA ASN A 175 -10.35 -19.64 -2.33
C ASN A 175 -10.83 -18.68 -3.41
N LYS A 176 -10.11 -18.64 -4.54
CA LYS A 176 -10.51 -17.85 -5.70
C LYS A 176 -11.29 -18.72 -6.69
N VAL A 177 -12.54 -18.36 -6.96
CA VAL A 177 -13.42 -19.03 -7.93
C VAL A 177 -13.91 -17.98 -8.92
N ALA A 178 -13.65 -18.17 -10.22
CA ALA A 178 -14.10 -17.27 -11.29
C ALA A 178 -13.77 -15.77 -11.03
N ASN A 179 -12.54 -15.48 -10.59
CA ASN A 179 -12.05 -14.14 -10.23
C ASN A 179 -12.81 -13.48 -9.06
N VAL A 180 -13.42 -14.26 -8.18
CA VAL A 180 -14.01 -13.80 -6.93
C VAL A 180 -13.39 -14.58 -5.78
N TRP A 181 -13.01 -13.88 -4.72
CA TRP A 181 -12.47 -14.47 -3.50
C TRP A 181 -13.58 -14.82 -2.51
N TYR A 182 -13.49 -16.01 -1.94
CA TYR A 182 -14.37 -16.52 -0.89
C TYR A 182 -13.54 -16.92 0.32
N ASP A 183 -14.01 -16.62 1.52
CA ASP A 183 -13.38 -17.07 2.77
C ASP A 183 -13.58 -18.59 2.99
N ALA A 184 -13.05 -19.09 4.11
CA ALA A 184 -13.13 -20.51 4.47
C ALA A 184 -14.56 -21.02 4.68
N ASP A 185 -15.50 -20.13 5.03
CA ASP A 185 -16.91 -20.44 5.22
C ASP A 185 -17.71 -20.34 3.91
N GLY A 186 -17.04 -19.97 2.81
CA GLY A 186 -17.65 -19.77 1.50
C GLY A 186 -18.37 -18.42 1.35
N VAL A 187 -18.12 -17.46 2.24
CA VAL A 187 -18.66 -16.10 2.12
C VAL A 187 -17.79 -15.31 1.16
N GLU A 188 -18.43 -14.62 0.22
CA GLU A 188 -17.74 -13.76 -0.73
C GLU A 188 -17.03 -12.60 -0.02
N ILE A 189 -15.72 -12.50 -0.26
CA ILE A 189 -14.89 -11.35 0.09
C ILE A 189 -15.05 -10.31 -1.01
N GLY A 190 -14.81 -10.71 -2.26
CA GLY A 190 -15.15 -9.90 -3.43
C GLY A 190 -14.31 -10.15 -4.67
N PRO A 191 -14.57 -9.35 -5.73
CA PRO A 191 -13.88 -9.47 -7.00
C PRO A 191 -12.37 -9.31 -6.85
N GLU A 192 -11.62 -10.16 -7.55
CA GLU A 192 -10.17 -10.10 -7.58
C GLU A 192 -9.69 -8.83 -8.27
N ILE A 193 -8.65 -8.24 -7.68
CA ILE A 193 -7.94 -7.11 -8.24
C ILE A 193 -6.43 -7.29 -7.98
N TRP A 194 -5.63 -6.96 -8.99
CA TRP A 194 -4.15 -6.98 -8.93
C TRP A 194 -3.54 -8.33 -8.51
N GLY A 195 -4.17 -9.43 -8.92
CA GLY A 195 -3.74 -10.82 -8.74
C GLY A 195 -3.99 -11.40 -7.35
N ALA A 196 -3.73 -10.60 -6.31
CA ALA A 196 -3.63 -11.04 -4.90
C ALA A 196 -4.56 -10.29 -3.93
N PHE A 197 -5.39 -9.37 -4.43
CA PHE A 197 -6.31 -8.60 -3.60
C PHE A 197 -7.76 -8.87 -3.99
N ALA A 198 -8.65 -8.56 -3.06
CA ALA A 198 -10.10 -8.52 -3.26
C ALA A 198 -10.59 -7.09 -3.06
N THR A 199 -11.46 -6.62 -3.95
CA THR A 199 -12.24 -5.40 -3.74
C THR A 199 -13.33 -5.68 -2.70
N VAL A 200 -13.36 -4.94 -1.60
CA VAL A 200 -14.37 -5.11 -0.53
C VAL A 200 -15.40 -3.98 -0.49
N GLN A 201 -15.12 -2.85 -1.14
CA GLN A 201 -16.05 -1.74 -1.27
C GLN A 201 -15.72 -0.93 -2.52
N THR A 202 -16.74 -0.51 -3.26
CA THR A 202 -16.64 0.48 -4.32
C THR A 202 -17.76 1.50 -4.19
N VAL A 203 -17.42 2.78 -4.23
CA VAL A 203 -18.37 3.90 -4.26
C VAL A 203 -17.97 4.78 -5.44
N GLU A 204 -18.95 5.13 -6.28
CA GLU A 204 -18.70 5.89 -7.50
C GLU A 204 -19.81 6.91 -7.70
N ASN A 205 -19.41 8.10 -8.15
CA ASN A 205 -20.34 9.15 -8.56
C ASN A 205 -19.87 9.66 -9.91
N ASP A 206 -20.59 9.31 -10.95
CA ASP A 206 -20.34 9.79 -12.31
C ASP A 206 -21.66 10.26 -12.93
N PRO A 207 -21.88 11.59 -13.03
CA PRO A 207 -23.10 12.13 -13.59
C PRO A 207 -23.32 11.82 -15.08
N PHE A 208 -22.26 11.59 -15.86
CA PHE A 208 -22.41 11.30 -17.29
C PHE A 208 -22.84 9.87 -17.56
N TYR A 209 -22.43 8.93 -16.72
CA TYR A 209 -22.89 7.54 -16.80
C TYR A 209 -24.09 7.25 -15.88
N GLY A 210 -24.58 8.25 -15.15
CA GLY A 210 -25.71 8.09 -14.22
C GLY A 210 -25.37 7.20 -13.02
N ILE A 211 -24.09 7.08 -12.69
CA ILE A 211 -23.60 6.25 -11.59
C ILE A 211 -23.60 7.08 -10.31
N HIS A 212 -24.14 6.50 -9.23
CA HIS A 212 -24.21 7.18 -7.93
C HIS A 212 -24.15 6.19 -6.77
N GLY A 213 -23.36 6.54 -5.75
CA GLY A 213 -23.28 5.81 -4.49
C GLY A 213 -22.53 4.48 -4.57
N LYS A 214 -22.89 3.55 -3.67
CA LYS A 214 -22.20 2.27 -3.51
C LYS A 214 -22.47 1.34 -4.70
N GLN A 215 -21.42 1.02 -5.45
CA GLN A 215 -21.45 0.07 -6.57
C GLN A 215 -21.19 -1.36 -6.10
N TYR A 216 -20.34 -1.52 -5.08
CA TYR A 216 -20.02 -2.81 -4.50
C TYR A 216 -19.84 -2.71 -2.98
N GLY A 217 -20.28 -3.75 -2.27
CA GLY A 217 -20.04 -3.92 -0.86
C GLY A 217 -19.96 -5.40 -0.52
N SER A 218 -18.82 -5.82 0.01
CA SER A 218 -18.53 -7.20 0.35
C SER A 218 -19.57 -7.82 1.29
N PRO A 219 -20.06 -9.05 1.00
CA PRO A 219 -20.83 -9.85 1.94
C PRO A 219 -20.07 -10.17 3.24
N ALA A 220 -18.75 -10.44 3.15
CA ALA A 220 -17.88 -10.56 4.32
C ALA A 220 -17.70 -9.21 5.06
N GLY A 221 -18.05 -8.10 4.43
CA GLY A 221 -18.06 -6.75 4.99
C GLY A 221 -16.81 -5.93 4.64
N PRO A 222 -16.91 -4.60 4.59
CA PRO A 222 -15.84 -3.71 4.08
C PRO A 222 -14.85 -3.24 5.16
N GLY A 223 -14.95 -3.75 6.39
CA GLY A 223 -14.11 -3.32 7.51
C GLY A 223 -12.75 -4.02 7.51
N PHE A 224 -11.66 -3.25 7.56
CA PHE A 224 -10.30 -3.79 7.46
C PHE A 224 -9.91 -4.74 8.59
N GLY A 225 -10.44 -4.55 9.80
CA GLY A 225 -10.12 -5.41 10.96
C GLY A 225 -10.48 -6.89 10.79
N LYS A 226 -11.32 -7.24 9.79
CA LYS A 226 -11.64 -8.64 9.46
C LYS A 226 -10.55 -9.36 8.66
N TYR A 227 -9.61 -8.60 8.09
CA TYR A 227 -8.60 -9.08 7.16
C TYR A 227 -7.19 -8.96 7.74
N SER A 228 -7.08 -8.73 9.05
CA SER A 228 -5.80 -8.74 9.75
C SER A 228 -5.16 -10.13 9.71
N PRO A 229 -3.82 -10.25 9.70
CA PRO A 229 -3.15 -11.55 9.67
C PRO A 229 -3.49 -12.34 10.93
N THR A 230 -3.88 -13.60 10.78
CA THR A 230 -4.11 -14.50 11.93
C THR A 230 -2.84 -14.70 12.76
N GLN A 231 -1.67 -14.57 12.12
CA GLN A 231 -0.37 -14.63 12.80
C GLN A 231 -0.04 -13.37 13.59
N LEU A 232 -0.71 -12.24 13.37
CA LEU A 232 -0.46 -11.02 14.14
C LEU A 232 -0.94 -11.18 15.58
N ASP A 233 -2.08 -11.84 15.79
CA ASP A 233 -2.56 -12.21 17.13
C ASP A 233 -1.57 -13.15 17.84
N GLU A 234 -0.98 -14.09 17.08
CA GLU A 234 0.01 -15.03 17.61
C GLU A 234 1.36 -14.33 17.92
N LEU A 235 1.82 -13.42 17.05
CA LEU A 235 3.05 -12.64 17.22
C LEU A 235 2.93 -11.59 18.34
N VAL A 236 1.76 -10.98 18.52
CA VAL A 236 1.46 -10.12 19.67
C VAL A 236 1.37 -10.96 20.95
N ALA A 237 0.71 -12.12 20.91
CA ALA A 237 0.61 -13.02 22.05
C ALA A 237 1.98 -13.62 22.46
N THR A 238 2.91 -13.81 21.52
CA THR A 238 4.27 -14.29 21.80
C THR A 238 5.26 -13.15 22.10
N GLY A 239 4.83 -11.88 22.04
CA GLY A 239 5.68 -10.71 22.28
C GLY A 239 6.73 -10.46 21.19
N GLN A 240 6.54 -11.04 20.01
CA GLN A 240 7.39 -10.86 18.83
C GLN A 240 6.99 -9.65 18.00
N LEU A 241 5.80 -9.08 18.24
CA LEU A 241 5.34 -7.82 17.66
C LEU A 241 4.85 -6.87 18.76
N ASP A 242 5.15 -5.57 18.60
CA ASP A 242 4.69 -4.52 19.52
C ASP A 242 3.16 -4.34 19.44
N PRO A 243 2.42 -4.45 20.56
CA PRO A 243 0.97 -4.24 20.60
C PRO A 243 0.50 -2.88 20.04
N GLN A 244 1.32 -1.83 20.09
CA GLN A 244 0.95 -0.53 19.49
C GLN A 244 0.85 -0.61 17.96
N LYS A 245 1.68 -1.44 17.31
CA LYS A 245 1.59 -1.68 15.86
C LYS A 245 0.34 -2.45 15.45
N ALA A 246 -0.26 -3.23 16.36
CA ALA A 246 -1.52 -3.92 16.12
C ALA A 246 -2.73 -2.96 16.20
N ASN A 247 -2.69 -1.97 17.09
CA ASN A 247 -3.79 -1.01 17.28
C ASN A 247 -3.91 0.01 16.13
N ASP A 248 -2.81 0.36 15.45
CA ASP A 248 -2.83 1.23 14.26
C ASP A 248 -3.61 0.60 13.08
N ILE A 249 -3.84 -0.72 13.11
CA ILE A 249 -4.62 -1.48 12.12
C ILE A 249 -6.13 -1.33 12.36
N GLU A 250 -6.58 -1.19 13.62
CA GLU A 250 -8.00 -1.12 13.98
C GLU A 250 -8.57 0.31 13.85
N ASP A 251 -7.79 1.34 14.19
CA ASP A 251 -8.29 2.72 14.35
C ASP A 251 -8.28 3.56 13.05
N SER A 252 -7.71 3.03 11.96
CA SER A 252 -7.60 3.76 10.68
C SER A 252 -8.87 3.73 9.81
N GLY A 253 -9.90 2.97 10.24
CA GLY A 253 -11.18 2.77 9.54
C GLY A 253 -12.27 3.80 9.83
N GLY A 254 -11.95 4.91 10.49
CA GLY A 254 -12.88 6.00 10.81
C GLY A 254 -13.73 6.44 9.62
N ALA A 255 -15.04 6.43 9.84
CA ALA A 255 -16.14 6.59 8.90
C ALA A 255 -15.94 7.66 7.80
N ALA A 256 -16.00 7.22 6.55
CA ALA A 256 -16.62 8.01 5.49
C ALA A 256 -18.12 7.63 5.48
N GLU A 257 -18.93 8.42 6.18
CA GLU A 257 -20.36 8.55 5.92
C GLU A 257 -20.60 9.35 4.64
#